data_AF-A0A7K2ZBE4-F1
#
_entry.id   AF-A0A7K2ZBE4-F1
#
_cell.length_a   1.000
_cell.length_b   1.000
_cell.length_c   1.000
_cell.angle_alpha   90.00
_cell.angle_beta   90.00
_cell.angle_gamma   90.00
#
_symmetry.space_group_name_H-M   'P 1'
#
loop_
_entity.id
_entity.type
_entity.pdbx_description
1 polymer ?
#
loop_
_entity_poly.entity_id
_entity_poly.type
_entity_poly.pdbx_seq_one_letter_code
_entity_poly.pdbx_strand_id
1 'polypeptide(L)'
;PTNPPPPPEREPSAPRLSPGEAFDALYAHAAPGLVRQTYLLTGRRSLARESVERAFQLAWHRWPEVAVDRDPVGWVRAAAYEYAMSPWHRLRRVHRHPDAPPSEPARRALFEALLELPPAYRRTLLLYDGV
;
A
#
# COMPACT_ATOMS: atom_id res chain seq x y z
N PRO A 1 -47.53 25.08 34.61
CA PRO A 1 -46.16 25.04 34.05
C PRO A 1 -45.82 23.63 33.53
N THR A 2 -45.98 23.43 32.22
CA THR A 2 -45.60 22.20 31.52
C THR A 2 -44.08 22.19 31.36
N ASN A 3 -43.42 21.17 31.93
CA ASN A 3 -41.98 20.96 31.78
C ASN A 3 -41.69 20.61 30.29
N PRO A 4 -40.71 21.24 29.62
CA PRO A 4 -40.37 20.86 28.24
C PRO A 4 -39.87 19.42 28.18
N PRO A 5 -40.09 18.71 27.05
CA PRO A 5 -39.59 17.36 26.87
C PRO A 5 -38.05 17.34 26.94
N PRO A 6 -37.46 16.26 27.50
CA PRO A 6 -36.02 16.11 27.53
C PRO A 6 -35.45 16.10 26.10
N PRO A 7 -34.25 16.68 25.88
CA PRO A 7 -33.61 16.67 24.57
C PRO A 7 -33.39 15.22 24.10
N PRO A 8 -33.44 14.95 22.78
CA PRO A 8 -33.18 13.62 22.27
C PRO A 8 -31.79 13.17 22.70
N GLU A 9 -31.75 12.03 23.39
CA GLU A 9 -30.52 11.33 23.74
C GLU A 9 -29.75 11.12 22.43
N ARG A 10 -28.56 11.73 22.33
CA ARG A 10 -27.69 11.54 21.17
C ARG A 10 -27.45 10.04 21.02
N GLU A 11 -27.94 9.46 19.93
CA GLU A 11 -27.64 8.09 19.56
C GLU A 11 -26.14 7.84 19.77
N PRO A 12 -25.75 6.70 20.37
CA PRO A 12 -24.35 6.41 20.63
C PRO A 12 -23.59 6.47 19.31
N SER A 13 -22.85 7.56 19.13
CA SER A 13 -21.97 7.78 17.98
C SER A 13 -21.11 6.53 17.88
N ALA A 14 -21.19 5.81 16.74
CA ALA A 14 -20.40 4.60 16.49
C ALA A 14 -18.97 4.79 17.01
N PRO A 15 -18.39 3.82 17.72
CA PRO A 15 -17.10 3.99 18.36
C PRO A 15 -16.08 4.46 17.31
N ARG A 16 -15.55 5.67 17.49
CA ARG A 16 -14.47 6.17 16.65
C ARG A 16 -13.27 5.30 16.97
N LEU A 17 -12.78 4.55 15.97
CA LEU A 17 -11.57 3.74 16.12
C LEU A 17 -10.47 4.62 16.74
N SER A 18 -9.74 4.05 17.69
CA SER A 18 -8.51 4.69 18.14
C SER A 18 -7.52 4.81 16.97
N PRO A 19 -6.56 5.75 17.04
CA PRO A 19 -5.54 5.87 16.00
C PRO A 19 -4.82 4.55 15.67
N GLY A 20 -4.55 3.72 16.70
CA GLY A 20 -3.95 2.40 16.52
C GLY A 20 -4.86 1.44 15.76
N GLU A 21 -6.13 1.32 16.16
CA GLU A 21 -7.08 0.42 15.49
C GLU A 21 -7.35 0.85 14.04
N ALA A 22 -7.42 2.15 13.77
CA ALA A 22 -7.57 2.67 12.41
C ALA A 22 -6.33 2.39 11.55
N PHE A 23 -5.13 2.47 12.13
CA PHE A 23 -3.89 2.10 11.45
C PHE A 23 -3.84 0.59 11.17
N ASP A 24 -4.17 -0.24 12.16
CA ASP A 24 -4.18 -1.69 12.02
C ASP A 24 -5.19 -2.14 10.96
N ALA A 25 -6.37 -1.51 10.90
CA ALA A 25 -7.36 -1.76 9.86
C ALA A 25 -6.82 -1.41 8.46
N LEU A 26 -6.16 -0.25 8.31
CA LEU A 26 -5.51 0.13 7.05
C LEU A 26 -4.43 -0.87 6.65
N TYR A 27 -3.56 -1.26 7.60
CA TYR A 27 -2.47 -2.19 7.36
C TYR A 27 -2.98 -3.56 6.93
N ALA A 28 -3.91 -4.14 7.69
CA ALA A 28 -4.50 -5.44 7.39
C ALA A 28 -5.20 -5.47 6.03
N HIS A 29 -5.88 -4.37 5.66
CA HIS A 29 -6.57 -4.26 4.39
C HIS A 29 -5.61 -4.09 3.20
N ALA A 30 -4.68 -3.12 3.29
CA ALA A 30 -3.93 -2.67 2.13
C ALA A 30 -2.59 -3.40 1.91
N ALA A 31 -1.91 -3.85 2.98
CA ALA A 31 -0.56 -4.39 2.86
C ALA A 31 -0.45 -5.59 1.89
N PRO A 32 -1.35 -6.60 1.91
CA PRO A 32 -1.24 -7.74 1.00
C PRO A 32 -1.34 -7.34 -0.48
N GLY A 33 -2.23 -6.41 -0.82
CA GLY A 33 -2.39 -5.89 -2.17
C GLY A 33 -1.18 -5.08 -2.62
N LEU A 34 -0.73 -4.16 -1.76
CA LEU A 34 0.44 -3.33 -2.04
C LEU A 34 1.72 -4.14 -2.23
N VAL A 35 1.91 -5.24 -1.48
CA VAL A 35 3.06 -6.15 -1.69
C VAL A 35 2.98 -6.81 -3.07
N ARG A 36 1.80 -7.27 -3.50
CA ARG A 36 1.61 -7.87 -4.84
C ARG A 36 1.88 -6.84 -5.94
N GLN A 37 1.31 -5.64 -5.82
CA GLN A 37 1.52 -4.54 -6.76
C GLN A 37 3.01 -4.16 -6.86
N THR A 38 3.68 -3.98 -5.72
CA THR A 38 5.10 -3.62 -5.69
C THR A 38 5.99 -4.76 -6.20
N TYR A 39 5.59 -6.01 -6.02
CA TYR A 39 6.27 -7.15 -6.62
C TYR A 39 6.15 -7.15 -8.15
N LEU A 40 4.96 -6.89 -8.69
CA LEU A 40 4.78 -6.72 -10.14
C LEU A 40 5.60 -5.53 -10.67
N LEU A 41 5.78 -4.49 -9.85
CA LEU A 41 6.56 -3.31 -10.21
C LEU A 41 8.07 -3.58 -10.22
N THR A 42 8.61 -4.43 -9.34
CA THR A 42 10.06 -4.58 -9.13
C THR A 42 10.63 -5.94 -9.54
N GLY A 43 9.78 -6.96 -9.61
CA GLY A 43 10.16 -8.36 -9.77
C GLY A 43 10.85 -9.00 -8.57
N ARG A 44 10.82 -8.34 -7.40
CA ARG A 44 11.59 -8.73 -6.21
C ARG A 44 10.73 -8.68 -4.95
N ARG A 45 10.35 -9.83 -4.39
CA ARG A 45 9.50 -9.99 -3.21
C ARG A 45 10.12 -9.38 -1.97
N SER A 46 11.42 -9.54 -1.78
CA SER A 46 12.14 -8.96 -0.64
C SER A 46 12.06 -7.44 -0.68
N LEU A 47 12.36 -6.84 -1.84
CA LEU A 47 12.25 -5.39 -2.03
C LEU A 47 10.79 -4.92 -1.92
N ALA A 48 9.83 -5.67 -2.47
CA ALA A 48 8.41 -5.32 -2.40
C ALA A 48 7.90 -5.27 -0.96
N ARG A 49 8.21 -6.29 -0.13
CA ARG A 49 7.86 -6.30 1.30
C ARG A 49 8.53 -5.15 2.04
N GLU A 50 9.84 -4.97 1.85
CA GLU A 50 10.59 -3.89 2.49
C GLU A 50 10.03 -2.50 2.13
N SER A 51 9.61 -2.32 0.88
CA SER A 51 9.02 -1.05 0.40
C SER A 51 7.69 -0.75 1.09
N VAL A 52 6.83 -1.76 1.22
CA VAL A 52 5.52 -1.62 1.87
C VAL A 52 5.69 -1.43 3.37
N GLU A 53 6.57 -2.19 4.02
CA GLU A 53 6.90 -2.02 5.44
C GLU A 53 7.39 -0.60 5.72
N ARG A 54 8.31 -0.08 4.90
CA ARG A 54 8.78 1.31 5.03
C ARG A 54 7.69 2.34 4.79
N ALA A 55 6.80 2.11 3.82
CA ALA A 55 5.67 2.99 3.57
C ALA A 55 4.72 3.05 4.77
N PHE A 56 4.43 1.92 5.41
CA PHE A 56 3.61 1.88 6.62
C PHE A 56 4.30 2.47 7.84
N GLN A 57 5.61 2.27 8.00
CA GLN A 57 6.39 2.98 9.03
C GLN A 57 6.29 4.50 8.85
N LEU A 58 6.44 4.98 7.61
CA LEU A 58 6.30 6.40 7.30
C LEU A 58 4.86 6.89 7.55
N ALA A 59 3.86 6.09 7.19
CA ALA A 59 2.45 6.40 7.44
C ALA A 59 2.14 6.50 8.93
N TRP A 60 2.72 5.62 9.76
CA TRP A 60 2.60 5.69 11.22
C TRP A 60 3.20 6.98 11.78
N HIS A 61 4.39 7.37 11.31
CA HIS A 61 5.02 8.62 11.73
C HIS A 61 4.22 9.87 11.32
N ARG A 62 3.45 9.79 10.22
CA ARG A 62 2.60 10.87 9.70
C ARG A 62 1.12 10.59 9.89
N TRP A 63 0.77 9.77 10.88
CA TRP A 63 -0.59 9.25 11.01
C TRP A 63 -1.69 10.31 11.07
N PRO A 64 -1.54 11.46 11.77
CA PRO A 64 -2.58 12.49 11.78
C PRO A 64 -2.93 13.06 10.40
N GLU A 65 -2.00 13.05 9.45
CA GLU A 65 -2.22 13.49 8.06
C GLU A 65 -2.85 12.36 7.24
N VAL A 66 -2.32 11.14 7.37
CA VAL A 66 -2.79 9.98 6.61
C VAL A 66 -4.22 9.61 6.98
N ALA A 67 -4.57 9.68 8.27
CA ALA A 67 -5.89 9.33 8.78
C ALA A 67 -7.02 10.24 8.27
N VAL A 68 -6.68 11.46 7.83
CA VAL A 68 -7.64 12.43 7.28
C VAL A 68 -7.56 12.57 5.75
N ASP A 69 -6.63 11.84 5.10
CA ASP A 69 -6.53 11.83 3.65
C ASP A 69 -7.77 11.19 3.02
N ARG A 70 -8.14 11.66 1.83
CA ARG A 70 -9.25 11.11 1.05
C ARG A 70 -8.99 9.68 0.54
N ASP A 71 -7.72 9.32 0.38
CA ASP A 71 -7.26 8.01 -0.05
C ASP A 71 -5.99 7.59 0.73
N PRO A 72 -6.13 7.12 1.98
CA PRO A 72 -5.00 6.67 2.79
C PRO A 72 -4.24 5.51 2.15
N VAL A 73 -4.93 4.63 1.41
CA VAL A 73 -4.31 3.51 0.69
C VAL A 73 -3.44 4.04 -0.45
N GLY A 74 -3.93 5.03 -1.20
CA GLY A 74 -3.19 5.70 -2.26
C GLY A 74 -1.97 6.45 -1.76
N TRP A 75 -2.07 7.07 -0.59
CA TRP A 75 -0.92 7.69 0.08
C TRP A 75 0.19 6.66 0.36
N VAL A 76 -0.17 5.53 0.97
CA VAL A 76 0.79 4.45 1.27
C VAL A 76 1.33 3.82 -0.02
N ARG A 77 0.48 3.63 -1.04
CA ARG A 77 0.87 3.14 -2.37
C ARG A 77 1.94 4.03 -3.00
N ALA A 78 1.75 5.35 -2.96
CA ALA A 78 2.70 6.30 -3.51
C ALA A 78 4.06 6.22 -2.79
N ALA A 79 4.05 6.16 -1.46
CA ALA A 79 5.27 6.02 -0.66
C ALA A 79 6.00 4.69 -0.93
N ALA A 80 5.26 3.59 -1.05
CA ALA A 80 5.83 2.27 -1.36
C ALA A 80 6.46 2.25 -2.75
N TYR A 81 5.79 2.82 -3.76
CA TYR A 81 6.30 2.86 -5.14
C TYR A 81 7.53 3.75 -5.28
N GLU A 82 7.54 4.90 -4.60
CA GLU A 82 8.70 5.80 -4.61
C GLU A 82 9.94 5.10 -4.05
N TYR A 83 9.78 4.41 -2.92
CA TYR A 83 10.86 3.64 -2.34
C TYR A 83 11.29 2.50 -3.28
N ALA A 84 10.34 1.67 -3.73
CA ALA A 84 10.60 0.51 -4.57
C ALA A 84 11.36 0.82 -5.87
N MET A 85 11.11 1.99 -6.46
CA MET A 85 11.69 2.42 -7.74
C MET A 85 12.97 3.23 -7.59
N SER A 86 13.42 3.44 -6.35
CA SER A 86 14.53 4.35 -6.10
C SER A 86 15.85 3.83 -6.70
N PRO A 87 16.62 4.66 -7.43
CA PRO A 87 17.78 4.20 -8.21
C PRO A 87 18.89 3.52 -7.41
N TRP A 88 19.01 3.83 -6.11
CA TRP A 88 20.06 3.30 -5.22
C TRP A 88 19.87 1.82 -4.90
N HIS A 89 18.67 1.24 -5.09
CA HIS A 89 18.46 -0.20 -4.97
C HIS A 89 19.33 -1.02 -5.94
N ARG A 90 19.77 -0.41 -7.05
CA ARG A 90 20.73 -1.03 -7.99
C ARG A 90 22.11 -1.26 -7.36
N LEU A 91 22.46 -0.51 -6.32
CA LEU A 91 23.74 -0.61 -5.61
C LEU A 91 23.70 -1.65 -4.47
N ARG A 92 22.50 -2.12 -4.07
CA ARG A 92 22.33 -3.05 -2.95
C ARG A 92 22.50 -4.50 -3.39
N ARG A 93 23.49 -5.17 -2.81
CA ARG A 93 23.74 -6.61 -3.03
C ARG A 93 22.56 -7.50 -2.64
N VAL A 94 21.82 -7.12 -1.58
CA VAL A 94 20.66 -7.87 -1.06
C VAL A 94 19.53 -8.03 -2.09
N HIS A 95 19.42 -7.13 -3.06
CA HIS A 95 18.38 -7.19 -4.11
C HIS A 95 18.96 -7.52 -5.49
N ARG A 96 20.19 -8.04 -5.57
CA ARG A 96 20.86 -8.26 -6.85
C ARG A 96 20.24 -9.40 -7.65
N HIS A 97 19.60 -10.37 -6.98
CA HIS A 97 18.94 -11.49 -7.64
C HIS A 97 17.42 -11.26 -7.73
N PRO A 98 16.83 -11.33 -8.94
CA PRO A 98 15.38 -11.44 -9.07
C PRO A 98 14.89 -12.76 -8.47
N ASP A 99 13.63 -12.80 -8.05
CA ASP A 99 13.05 -14.03 -7.54
C ASP A 99 12.86 -15.07 -8.66
N ALA A 100 12.70 -16.33 -8.26
CA ALA A 100 12.25 -17.36 -9.19
C ALA A 100 10.92 -16.95 -9.83
N PRO A 101 10.79 -17.11 -11.16
CA PRO A 101 9.58 -16.72 -11.86
C PRO A 101 8.37 -17.55 -11.38
N PRO A 102 7.13 -17.05 -11.56
CA PRO A 102 5.92 -17.82 -11.26
C PRO A 102 5.98 -19.23 -11.88
N SER A 103 5.49 -20.25 -11.16
CA SER A 103 5.46 -21.64 -11.66
C SER A 103 4.54 -21.78 -12.87
N GLU A 104 3.42 -21.06 -12.85
CA GLU A 104 2.40 -21.09 -13.92
C GLU A 104 2.89 -20.38 -15.20
N PRO A 105 2.91 -21.05 -16.37
CA PRO A 105 3.49 -20.51 -17.60
C PRO A 105 2.86 -19.20 -18.07
N ALA A 106 1.52 -19.10 -18.06
CA ALA A 106 0.82 -17.89 -18.50
C ALA A 106 1.12 -16.70 -17.59
N ARG A 107 1.16 -16.94 -16.26
CA ARG A 107 1.50 -15.92 -15.27
C ARG A 107 2.95 -15.49 -15.35
N ARG A 108 3.86 -16.42 -15.68
CA ARG A 108 5.26 -16.13 -15.94
C ARG A 108 5.41 -15.23 -17.17
N ALA A 109 4.78 -15.59 -18.29
CA ALA A 109 4.85 -14.80 -19.53
C ALA A 109 4.35 -13.36 -19.32
N LEU A 110 3.23 -13.18 -18.62
CA LEU A 110 2.72 -11.85 -18.26
C LEU A 110 3.71 -11.08 -17.38
N PHE A 111 4.28 -11.74 -16.38
CA PHE A 111 5.23 -11.12 -15.46
C PHE A 111 6.51 -10.68 -16.16
N GLU A 112 7.09 -11.52 -17.02
CA GLU A 112 8.26 -11.17 -17.82
C GLU A 112 7.97 -9.99 -18.75
N ALA A 113 6.83 -10.01 -19.46
CA ALA A 113 6.42 -8.90 -20.34
C ALA A 113 6.27 -7.56 -19.58
N LEU A 114 5.73 -7.59 -18.35
CA LEU A 114 5.67 -6.40 -17.49
C LEU A 114 7.07 -5.91 -17.09
N LEU A 115 8.02 -6.82 -16.85
CA LEU A 115 9.39 -6.49 -16.45
C LEU A 115 10.26 -5.99 -17.61
N GLU A 116 9.92 -6.29 -18.87
CA GLU A 116 10.56 -5.72 -20.05
C GLU A 116 10.22 -4.24 -20.26
N LEU A 117 9.06 -3.79 -19.76
CA LEU A 117 8.66 -2.39 -19.88
C LEU A 117 9.55 -1.47 -19.05
N PRO A 118 9.87 -0.26 -19.55
CA PRO A 118 10.50 0.76 -18.73
C PRO A 118 9.69 1.06 -17.45
N PRO A 119 10.38 1.36 -16.33
CA PRO A 119 9.80 1.74 -15.04
C PRO A 119 8.50 2.58 -15.06
N ALA A 120 8.47 3.64 -15.86
CA ALA A 120 7.34 4.58 -15.91
C ALA A 120 6.08 3.95 -16.51
N TYR A 121 6.23 3.13 -17.56
CA TYR A 121 5.10 2.44 -18.19
C TYR A 121 4.54 1.34 -17.28
N ARG A 122 5.41 0.59 -16.61
CA ARG A 122 4.99 -0.44 -15.64
C ARG A 122 4.19 0.16 -14.49
N ARG A 123 4.64 1.29 -13.94
CA ARG A 123 3.90 2.04 -12.90
C ARG A 123 2.52 2.48 -13.40
N THR A 124 2.46 3.00 -14.63
CA THR A 124 1.21 3.47 -15.22
C THR A 124 0.21 2.33 -15.38
N LEU A 125 0.62 1.19 -15.95
CA LEU A 125 -0.24 0.03 -16.10
C LEU A 125 -0.76 -0.48 -14.74
N LEU A 126 0.10 -0.57 -13.72
CA LEU A 126 -0.32 -1.02 -12.39
C LEU A 126 -1.29 -0.05 -11.70
N LEU A 127 -1.23 1.24 -12.01
CA LEU A 127 -2.18 2.22 -11.49
C LEU A 127 -3.52 2.16 -12.23
N TYR A 128 -3.53 1.74 -13.49
CA TYR A 128 -4.75 1.59 -14.29
C TYR A 128 -5.45 0.23 -14.10
N ASP A 129 -4.70 -0.86 -13.88
CA ASP A 129 -5.24 -2.24 -13.87
C ASP A 129 -5.85 -2.65 -12.51
N GLY A 130 -5.78 -1.80 -11.49
CA GLY A 130 -6.63 -1.91 -10.29
C GLY A 130 -6.56 -3.21 -9.48
N VAL A 131 -5.45 -3.95 -9.50
CA VAL A 131 -5.29 -5.24 -8.76
C VAL A 131 -5.22 -5.06 -7.25
#